data_AF-A0AAU4KGR2-F1
#
_entry.id   AF-A0AAU4KGR2-F1
#
_cell.length_a   1.000
_cell.length_b   1.000
_cell.length_c   1.000
_cell.angle_alpha   90.00
_cell.angle_beta   90.00
_cell.angle_gamma   90.00
#
_symmetry.space_group_name_H-M   'P 1'
#
loop_
_entity.id
_entity.type
_entity.pdbx_description
1 polymer ?
#
loop_
_entity_poly.entity_id
_entity_poly.type
_entity_poly.pdbx_seq_one_letter_code
_entity_poly.pdbx_strand_id
1 'polypeptide(L)'
;MFVRRTAAVLAATAVIGAVVAPAASADSSPSPSPSVALPSGLFGAGDPTYDGVWRQSLALLAQHTVGVRPAEKAVDWLTGQQCANGAFAAYRADASAACDAKTQVDTNSTAAAVQALAALGGHDDATGKATTWLTSAQNKDGGWGYMAGGPSDTNSTSVVIGALKAVGKKPASVSKDGKSPFDALLKLSTTCDSEGDGAFAYQPDKKGKLAANADATAAGVTAGMGQGFVAATGYAFDLTGCHTLDTPDIATAAGNGAGYLAKALAKTSYLKSALPGAKDQPDYGNTADAVVALSAIGATKPAQKPLAWLEKNSADWAAKSGPAAYAQLIFAAHATGTDPRDFGGKDLVAQLNATGPAPAAAGASASPSEKKNDEKKDDGNGLGVWWIVGVGLVAGIGIGFLISGRNKKRQL
;
A
#
# COMPACT_ATOMS: atom_id res chain seq x y z
N MET A 1 -14.48 -21.07 48.68
CA MET A 1 -13.36 -20.16 48.37
C MET A 1 -13.16 -20.13 46.85
N PHE A 2 -13.72 -19.12 46.18
CA PHE A 2 -13.51 -18.91 44.74
C PHE A 2 -12.43 -17.83 44.58
N VAL A 3 -11.24 -18.24 44.15
CA VAL A 3 -10.13 -17.33 43.85
C VAL A 3 -10.32 -16.80 42.43
N ARG A 4 -10.72 -15.53 42.33
CA ARG A 4 -10.75 -14.77 41.07
C ARG A 4 -9.32 -14.55 40.60
N ARG A 5 -8.98 -15.05 39.41
CA ARG A 5 -7.75 -14.68 38.69
C ARG A 5 -8.04 -13.42 37.87
N THR A 6 -7.54 -12.29 38.34
CA THR A 6 -7.46 -11.02 37.62
C THR A 6 -6.40 -11.14 36.52
N ALA A 7 -6.83 -11.16 35.26
CA ALA A 7 -5.94 -11.00 34.12
C ALA A 7 -5.65 -9.50 33.93
N ALA A 8 -4.38 -9.11 34.12
CA ALA A 8 -3.91 -7.78 33.81
C ALA A 8 -3.86 -7.63 32.27
N VAL A 9 -4.71 -6.74 31.74
CA VAL A 9 -4.69 -6.34 30.33
C VAL A 9 -3.56 -5.32 30.15
N LEU A 10 -2.44 -5.77 29.58
CA LEU A 10 -1.41 -4.90 29.01
C LEU A 10 -1.96 -4.32 27.71
N ALA A 11 -2.29 -3.03 27.73
CA ALA A 11 -2.63 -2.27 26.53
C ALA A 11 -1.35 -2.07 25.70
N ALA A 12 -1.19 -2.84 24.63
CA ALA A 12 -0.15 -2.61 23.63
C ALA A 12 -0.61 -1.48 22.71
N THR A 13 -0.09 -0.27 22.93
CA THR A 13 -0.13 0.83 21.96
C THR A 13 0.90 0.55 20.87
N ALA A 14 0.48 -0.08 19.78
CA ALA A 14 1.29 -0.17 18.56
C ALA A 14 0.93 1.03 17.68
N VAL A 15 1.69 2.12 17.84
CA VAL A 15 1.76 3.22 16.87
C VAL A 15 2.94 2.88 15.95
N ILE A 16 2.69 2.73 14.64
CA ILE A 16 3.78 2.64 13.67
C ILE A 16 4.35 4.07 13.54
N GLY A 17 5.36 4.34 14.36
CA GLY A 17 6.03 5.63 14.41
C GLY A 17 7.17 5.58 15.41
N ALA A 18 8.36 5.20 14.93
CA ALA A 18 9.64 5.15 15.63
C ALA A 18 9.68 4.29 16.90
N VAL A 19 10.46 3.21 16.85
CA VAL A 19 10.91 2.46 18.04
C VAL A 19 11.56 3.44 19.02
N VAL A 20 10.89 3.70 20.15
CA VAL A 20 11.47 4.46 21.26
C VAL A 20 12.37 3.49 22.04
N ALA A 21 13.65 3.47 21.71
CA ALA A 21 14.65 2.98 22.65
C ALA A 21 14.75 3.97 23.83
N PRO A 22 14.87 3.51 25.09
CA PRO A 22 14.99 4.40 26.24
C PRO A 22 16.22 5.30 26.08
N ALA A 23 16.03 6.60 26.31
CA ALA A 23 17.07 7.61 26.23
C ALA A 23 18.14 7.37 27.31
N ALA A 24 19.20 6.68 26.94
CA ALA A 24 20.50 6.80 27.58
C ALA A 24 21.34 7.81 26.78
N SER A 25 22.10 8.63 27.50
CA SER A 25 22.91 9.75 27.02
C SER A 25 23.67 9.46 25.72
N ALA A 26 23.72 10.49 24.87
CA ALA A 26 24.43 10.48 23.59
C ALA A 26 25.94 10.31 23.79
N ASP A 27 26.40 9.08 23.67
CA ASP A 27 27.69 8.77 23.06
C ASP A 27 27.41 8.19 21.67
N SER A 28 28.25 8.56 20.70
CA SER A 28 28.17 8.15 19.30
C SER A 28 28.39 6.65 19.16
N SER A 29 27.39 5.86 19.51
CA SER A 29 27.39 4.41 19.36
C SER A 29 26.79 4.08 18.00
N PRO A 30 27.47 3.27 17.16
CA PRO A 30 26.91 2.85 15.89
C PRO A 30 25.58 2.14 16.12
N SER A 31 24.59 2.39 15.25
CA SER A 31 23.31 1.65 15.28
C SER A 31 23.61 0.15 15.28
N PRO A 32 22.94 -0.65 16.13
CA PRO A 32 23.21 -2.07 16.19
C PRO A 32 22.99 -2.67 14.81
N SER A 33 24.06 -3.19 14.21
CA SER A 33 23.95 -4.01 13.00
C SER A 33 23.06 -5.19 13.33
N PRO A 34 22.14 -5.60 12.44
CA PRO A 34 21.31 -6.77 12.69
C PRO A 34 22.22 -7.96 12.97
N SER A 35 21.93 -8.69 14.05
CA SER A 35 22.70 -9.87 14.47
C SER A 35 22.62 -11.04 13.49
N VAL A 36 21.78 -10.91 12.45
CA VAL A 36 21.55 -11.88 11.38
C VAL A 36 21.59 -11.14 10.05
N ALA A 37 22.24 -11.74 9.03
CA ALA A 37 22.25 -11.20 7.68
C ALA A 37 20.80 -11.09 7.15
N LEU A 38 20.43 -9.89 6.68
CA LEU A 38 19.09 -9.66 6.14
C LEU A 38 18.92 -10.37 4.78
N PRO A 39 17.70 -10.86 4.45
CA PRO A 39 17.44 -11.48 3.16
C PRO A 39 17.73 -10.52 1.99
N SER A 40 18.40 -11.00 0.95
CA SER A 40 18.85 -10.15 -0.17
C SER A 40 17.73 -9.56 -1.06
N GLY A 41 16.47 -9.97 -0.84
CA GLY A 41 15.28 -9.44 -1.51
C GLY A 41 14.58 -8.32 -0.72
N LEU A 42 14.96 -8.10 0.54
CA LEU A 42 14.32 -7.14 1.43
C LEU A 42 14.88 -5.73 1.20
N PHE A 43 14.00 -4.75 1.09
CA PHE A 43 14.37 -3.34 1.11
C PHE A 43 14.71 -2.87 2.53
N GLY A 44 15.79 -2.10 2.66
CA GLY A 44 16.25 -1.51 3.92
C GLY A 44 17.14 -2.42 4.76
N ALA A 45 18.02 -1.80 5.54
CA ALA A 45 18.98 -2.48 6.41
C ALA A 45 18.58 -2.55 7.90
N GLY A 46 17.47 -1.89 8.28
CA GLY A 46 16.94 -1.93 9.65
C GLY A 46 16.21 -3.23 9.97
N ASP A 47 16.05 -3.52 11.26
CA ASP A 47 15.32 -4.68 11.78
C ASP A 47 13.89 -4.74 11.21
N PRO A 48 13.52 -5.78 10.43
CA PRO A 48 12.22 -5.90 9.81
C PRO A 48 11.12 -6.45 10.71
N THR A 49 11.41 -6.79 11.97
CA THR A 49 10.50 -7.53 12.86
C THR A 49 9.08 -6.95 12.90
N TYR A 50 8.93 -5.63 12.78
CA TYR A 50 7.65 -4.94 12.90
C TYR A 50 7.17 -4.28 11.59
N ASP A 51 8.00 -4.20 10.55
CA ASP A 51 7.68 -3.42 9.35
C ASP A 51 8.08 -4.08 8.03
N GLY A 52 8.65 -5.29 8.04
CA GLY A 52 9.23 -5.93 6.86
C GLY A 52 8.28 -6.00 5.66
N VAL A 53 7.09 -6.56 5.83
CA VAL A 53 6.07 -6.64 4.76
C VAL A 53 5.54 -5.26 4.40
N TRP A 54 5.34 -4.37 5.38
CA TRP A 54 4.87 -3.01 5.13
C TRP A 54 5.85 -2.23 4.25
N ARG A 55 7.10 -2.09 4.67
CA ARG A 55 8.13 -1.34 3.95
C ARG A 55 8.44 -1.93 2.59
N GLN A 56 8.41 -3.26 2.47
CA GLN A 56 8.57 -3.94 1.19
C GLN A 56 7.44 -3.60 0.24
N SER A 57 6.18 -3.72 0.70
CA SER A 57 5.00 -3.46 -0.13
C SER A 57 4.99 -2.03 -0.64
N LEU A 58 5.28 -1.05 0.24
CA LEU A 58 5.36 0.36 -0.14
C LEU A 58 6.50 0.62 -1.14
N ALA A 59 7.68 0.03 -0.94
CA ALA A 59 8.80 0.17 -1.87
C ALA A 59 8.48 -0.36 -3.28
N LEU A 60 7.92 -1.58 -3.36
CA LEU A 60 7.53 -2.19 -4.63
C LEU A 60 6.42 -1.40 -5.33
N LEU A 61 5.43 -0.93 -4.57
CA LEU A 61 4.33 -0.13 -5.09
C LEU A 61 4.83 1.24 -5.59
N ALA A 62 5.74 1.88 -4.87
CA ALA A 62 6.35 3.15 -5.29
C ALA A 62 7.18 2.98 -6.57
N GLN A 63 8.00 1.93 -6.67
CA GLN A 63 8.71 1.59 -7.91
C GLN A 63 7.76 1.44 -9.09
N HIS A 64 6.71 0.62 -8.94
CA HIS A 64 5.70 0.41 -9.98
C HIS A 64 5.03 1.73 -10.41
N THR A 65 4.65 2.55 -9.43
CA THR A 65 3.98 3.85 -9.65
C THR A 65 4.79 4.79 -10.55
N VAL A 66 6.13 4.70 -10.51
CA VAL A 66 7.04 5.55 -11.30
C VAL A 66 7.67 4.82 -12.49
N GLY A 67 7.10 3.69 -12.90
CA GLY A 67 7.52 2.92 -14.07
C GLY A 67 8.79 2.09 -13.88
N VAL A 68 9.25 1.89 -12.65
CA VAL A 68 10.38 1.00 -12.33
C VAL A 68 9.84 -0.41 -12.08
N ARG A 69 10.36 -1.40 -12.82
CA ARG A 69 10.04 -2.80 -12.57
C ARG A 69 10.83 -3.31 -11.35
N PRO A 70 10.16 -3.76 -10.27
CA PRO A 70 10.89 -4.29 -9.13
C PRO A 70 11.71 -5.53 -9.46
N ALA A 71 12.73 -5.80 -8.65
CA ALA A 71 13.50 -7.04 -8.73
C ALA A 71 12.62 -8.25 -8.42
N GLU A 72 12.71 -9.31 -9.21
CA GLU A 72 11.91 -10.54 -9.01
C GLU A 72 12.10 -11.12 -7.60
N LYS A 73 13.36 -11.23 -7.13
CA LYS A 73 13.64 -11.69 -5.77
C LYS A 73 13.05 -10.82 -4.65
N ALA A 74 12.73 -9.55 -4.92
CA ALA A 74 12.05 -8.68 -3.96
C ALA A 74 10.54 -9.00 -3.89
N VAL A 75 9.95 -9.32 -5.03
CA VAL A 75 8.56 -9.77 -5.14
C VAL A 75 8.42 -11.19 -4.56
N ASP A 76 9.37 -12.08 -4.84
CA ASP A 76 9.43 -13.43 -4.27
C ASP A 76 9.58 -13.37 -2.75
N TRP A 77 10.40 -12.45 -2.24
CA TRP A 77 10.51 -12.24 -0.80
C TRP A 77 9.16 -11.84 -0.20
N LEU A 78 8.45 -10.87 -0.81
CA LEU A 78 7.14 -10.44 -0.32
C LEU A 78 6.13 -11.58 -0.34
N THR A 79 5.96 -12.25 -1.48
CA THR A 79 5.00 -13.37 -1.62
C THR A 79 5.31 -14.53 -0.69
N GLY A 80 6.59 -14.83 -0.43
CA GLY A 80 7.02 -15.84 0.53
C GLY A 80 6.61 -15.55 1.98
N GLN A 81 6.33 -14.29 2.35
CA GLN A 81 5.86 -13.93 3.68
C GLN A 81 4.41 -14.38 3.94
N GLN A 82 3.63 -14.68 2.89
CA GLN A 82 2.23 -15.06 3.02
C GLN A 82 2.05 -16.38 3.77
N CYS A 83 1.12 -16.40 4.72
CA CYS A 83 0.68 -17.60 5.42
C CYS A 83 -0.37 -18.38 4.61
N ALA A 84 -0.55 -19.66 4.93
CA ALA A 84 -1.51 -20.54 4.24
C ALA A 84 -2.97 -20.04 4.32
N ASN A 85 -3.33 -19.30 5.37
CA ASN A 85 -4.64 -18.67 5.53
C ASN A 85 -4.83 -17.40 4.68
N GLY A 86 -3.80 -16.98 3.93
CA GLY A 86 -3.80 -15.79 3.07
C GLY A 86 -3.26 -14.52 3.71
N ALA A 87 -3.17 -14.46 5.04
CA ALA A 87 -2.67 -13.30 5.75
C ALA A 87 -1.15 -13.16 5.63
N PHE A 88 -0.63 -11.96 5.87
CA PHE A 88 0.79 -11.69 5.99
C PHE A 88 1.14 -11.33 7.43
N ALA A 89 2.24 -11.91 7.92
CA ALA A 89 2.90 -11.43 9.12
C ALA A 89 3.71 -10.17 8.79
N ALA A 90 3.99 -9.32 9.78
CA ALA A 90 4.89 -8.19 9.60
C ALA A 90 6.28 -8.64 9.10
N TYR A 91 6.77 -9.78 9.61
CA TYR A 91 7.99 -10.43 9.15
C TYR A 91 8.08 -11.89 9.63
N ARG A 92 8.55 -12.77 8.74
CA ARG A 92 8.95 -14.16 9.01
C ARG A 92 10.39 -14.33 8.56
N ALA A 93 11.27 -14.60 9.54
CA ALA A 93 12.69 -14.86 9.29
C ALA A 93 12.91 -16.13 8.46
N ASP A 94 12.09 -17.17 8.68
CA ASP A 94 12.05 -18.37 7.86
C ASP A 94 10.67 -18.49 7.20
N ALA A 95 10.61 -18.14 5.92
CA ALA A 95 9.41 -18.22 5.11
C ALA A 95 9.05 -19.67 4.69
N SER A 96 9.98 -20.63 4.85
CA SER A 96 9.74 -22.04 4.54
C SER A 96 8.99 -22.78 5.65
N ALA A 97 9.14 -22.34 6.90
CA ALA A 97 8.39 -22.85 8.03
C ALA A 97 6.91 -22.46 7.94
N ALA A 98 5.99 -23.42 8.08
CA ALA A 98 4.57 -23.13 8.06
C ALA A 98 4.19 -22.14 9.18
N CYS A 99 3.29 -21.19 8.87
CA CYS A 99 2.74 -20.31 9.89
C CYS A 99 1.95 -21.14 10.92
N ASP A 100 2.16 -20.84 12.19
CA ASP A 100 1.52 -21.48 13.33
C ASP A 100 0.72 -20.46 14.17
N ALA A 101 0.15 -20.91 15.29
CA ALA A 101 -0.62 -20.04 16.19
C ALA A 101 0.23 -18.92 16.85
N LYS A 102 1.56 -19.00 16.80
CA LYS A 102 2.45 -17.96 17.32
C LYS A 102 2.79 -16.91 16.27
N THR A 103 2.63 -17.25 15.00
CA THR A 103 2.87 -16.35 13.88
C THR A 103 1.85 -15.23 13.90
N GLN A 104 2.29 -14.04 14.28
CA GLN A 104 1.44 -12.85 14.34
C GLN A 104 1.21 -12.33 12.93
N VAL A 105 -0.04 -12.35 12.49
CA VAL A 105 -0.49 -11.75 11.23
C VAL A 105 -1.39 -10.57 11.51
N ASP A 106 -1.32 -9.55 10.68
CA ASP A 106 -2.00 -8.27 10.89
C ASP A 106 -2.70 -7.77 9.62
N THR A 107 -3.69 -6.90 9.79
CA THR A 107 -4.51 -6.39 8.69
C THR A 107 -3.75 -5.41 7.81
N ASN A 108 -2.82 -4.66 8.37
CA ASN A 108 -2.11 -3.58 7.68
C ASN A 108 -1.04 -4.13 6.72
N SER A 109 -0.18 -5.03 7.19
CA SER A 109 0.80 -5.77 6.39
C SER A 109 0.11 -6.54 5.27
N THR A 110 -1.00 -7.23 5.59
CA THR A 110 -1.78 -7.97 4.60
C THR A 110 -2.35 -7.05 3.52
N ALA A 111 -2.96 -5.93 3.92
CA ALA A 111 -3.59 -5.00 2.99
C ALA A 111 -2.56 -4.22 2.16
N ALA A 112 -1.39 -3.87 2.72
CA ALA A 112 -0.29 -3.27 1.98
C ALA A 112 0.26 -4.25 0.91
N ALA A 113 0.46 -5.52 1.28
CA ALA A 113 0.88 -6.56 0.34
C ALA A 113 -0.13 -6.73 -0.80
N VAL A 114 -1.43 -6.70 -0.51
CA VAL A 114 -2.48 -6.74 -1.54
C VAL A 114 -2.35 -5.57 -2.52
N GLN A 115 -2.20 -4.33 -2.03
CA GLN A 115 -2.09 -3.16 -2.91
C GLN A 115 -0.86 -3.25 -3.81
N ALA A 116 0.29 -3.66 -3.28
CA ALA A 116 1.52 -3.83 -4.05
C ALA A 116 1.39 -4.95 -5.09
N LEU A 117 0.99 -6.15 -4.67
CA LEU A 117 0.91 -7.33 -5.56
C LEU A 117 -0.18 -7.18 -6.64
N ALA A 118 -1.29 -6.51 -6.33
CA ALA A 118 -2.32 -6.19 -7.32
C ALA A 118 -1.78 -5.23 -8.40
N ALA A 119 -0.99 -4.23 -8.02
CA ALA A 119 -0.39 -3.29 -8.97
C ALA A 119 0.66 -3.98 -9.86
N LEU A 120 1.46 -4.89 -9.31
CA LEU A 120 2.47 -5.64 -10.08
C LEU A 120 1.86 -6.65 -11.06
N GLY A 121 0.66 -7.16 -10.78
CA GLY A 121 -0.04 -8.15 -11.59
C GLY A 121 0.55 -9.56 -11.49
N GLY A 122 -0.17 -10.58 -11.97
CA GLY A 122 0.28 -11.97 -11.96
C GLY A 122 0.26 -12.66 -10.57
N HIS A 123 -0.36 -12.01 -9.57
CA HIS A 123 -0.42 -12.49 -8.18
C HIS A 123 -1.87 -12.65 -7.68
N ASP A 124 -2.80 -12.98 -8.58
CA ASP A 124 -4.25 -13.08 -8.28
C ASP A 124 -4.56 -14.09 -7.16
N ASP A 125 -3.87 -15.22 -7.13
CA ASP A 125 -4.04 -16.23 -6.07
C ASP A 125 -3.63 -15.68 -4.69
N ALA A 126 -2.50 -14.98 -4.61
CA ALA A 126 -2.00 -14.41 -3.37
C ALA A 126 -2.93 -13.29 -2.88
N THR A 127 -3.27 -12.34 -3.75
CA THR A 127 -4.17 -11.23 -3.43
C THR A 127 -5.59 -11.70 -3.10
N GLY A 128 -6.09 -12.74 -3.77
CA GLY A 128 -7.40 -13.35 -3.53
C GLY A 128 -7.51 -14.02 -2.16
N LYS A 129 -6.49 -14.78 -1.75
CA LYS A 129 -6.41 -15.37 -0.40
C LYS A 129 -6.32 -14.30 0.68
N ALA A 130 -5.47 -13.30 0.49
CA ALA A 130 -5.32 -12.18 1.42
C ALA A 130 -6.63 -11.38 1.57
N THR A 131 -7.31 -11.09 0.46
CA THR A 131 -8.59 -10.38 0.48
C THR A 131 -9.70 -11.19 1.15
N THR A 132 -9.71 -12.50 0.94
CA THR A 132 -10.62 -13.43 1.65
C THR A 132 -10.38 -13.37 3.16
N TRP A 133 -9.11 -13.42 3.58
CA TRP A 133 -8.75 -13.30 4.99
C TRP A 133 -9.16 -11.95 5.58
N LEU A 134 -8.85 -10.84 4.90
CA LEU A 134 -9.25 -9.49 5.33
C LEU A 134 -10.78 -9.39 5.49
N THR A 135 -11.56 -9.92 4.55
CA THR A 135 -13.02 -9.95 4.64
C THR A 135 -13.51 -10.76 5.84
N SER A 136 -12.83 -11.87 6.16
CA SER A 136 -13.15 -12.68 7.34
C SER A 136 -12.84 -11.97 8.67
N ALA A 137 -11.85 -11.07 8.67
CA ALA A 137 -11.41 -10.30 9.82
C ALA A 137 -12.22 -9.01 10.07
N GLN A 138 -13.19 -8.69 9.21
CA GLN A 138 -14.03 -7.50 9.37
C GLN A 138 -14.87 -7.56 10.64
N ASN A 139 -14.83 -6.50 11.44
CA ASN A 139 -15.62 -6.35 12.66
C ASN A 139 -17.08 -6.04 12.35
N LYS A 140 -17.97 -6.25 13.34
CA LYS A 140 -19.42 -6.02 13.21
C LYS A 140 -19.81 -4.56 12.95
N ASP A 141 -18.92 -3.62 13.28
CA ASP A 141 -19.11 -2.21 12.97
C ASP A 141 -18.74 -1.85 11.52
N GLY A 142 -18.22 -2.82 10.75
CA GLY A 142 -17.80 -2.68 9.36
C GLY A 142 -16.30 -2.41 9.19
N GLY A 143 -15.55 -2.15 10.27
CA GLY A 143 -14.15 -1.75 10.22
C GLY A 143 -13.16 -2.87 10.53
N TRP A 144 -11.89 -2.49 10.65
CA TRP A 144 -10.78 -3.37 11.04
C TRP A 144 -9.93 -2.69 12.10
N GLY A 145 -9.45 -3.50 13.05
CA GLY A 145 -8.30 -3.13 13.88
C GLY A 145 -7.00 -3.63 13.28
N TYR A 146 -5.87 -3.13 13.79
CA TYR A 146 -4.54 -3.59 13.39
C TYR A 146 -4.38 -5.12 13.45
N MET A 147 -4.74 -5.73 14.59
CA MET A 147 -4.85 -7.18 14.72
C MET A 147 -6.30 -7.61 14.47
N ALA A 148 -6.48 -8.76 13.81
CA ALA A 148 -7.80 -9.35 13.62
C ALA A 148 -8.51 -9.58 14.98
N GLY A 149 -9.77 -9.13 15.09
CA GLY A 149 -10.55 -9.17 16.32
C GLY A 149 -10.26 -8.04 17.32
N GLY A 150 -9.28 -7.17 17.04
CA GLY A 150 -9.08 -5.92 17.78
C GLY A 150 -10.14 -4.86 17.44
N PRO A 151 -10.28 -3.80 18.25
CA PRO A 151 -11.21 -2.70 17.96
C PRO A 151 -10.90 -2.04 16.63
N SER A 152 -11.94 -1.66 15.88
CA SER A 152 -11.78 -0.95 14.62
C SER A 152 -11.11 0.40 14.82
N ASP A 153 -10.19 0.75 13.93
CA ASP A 153 -9.52 2.05 13.88
C ASP A 153 -9.52 2.62 12.45
N THR A 154 -9.35 3.94 12.35
CA THR A 154 -9.43 4.63 11.05
C THR A 154 -8.30 4.21 10.12
N ASN A 155 -7.07 4.08 10.62
CA ASN A 155 -5.89 3.78 9.80
C ASN A 155 -5.99 2.38 9.18
N SER A 156 -6.22 1.36 9.99
CA SER A 156 -6.33 -0.03 9.54
C SER A 156 -7.52 -0.22 8.60
N THR A 157 -8.67 0.37 8.93
CA THR A 157 -9.85 0.37 8.04
C THR A 157 -9.53 1.02 6.69
N SER A 158 -8.78 2.12 6.68
CA SER A 158 -8.40 2.85 5.46
C SER A 158 -7.46 2.06 4.56
N VAL A 159 -6.44 1.40 5.13
CA VAL A 159 -5.52 0.56 4.36
C VAL A 159 -6.25 -0.63 3.74
N VAL A 160 -7.20 -1.23 4.46
CA VAL A 160 -8.04 -2.33 3.92
C VAL A 160 -8.96 -1.84 2.81
N ILE A 161 -9.55 -0.64 2.92
CA ILE A 161 -10.31 -0.02 1.81
C ILE A 161 -9.44 0.11 0.55
N GLY A 162 -8.19 0.57 0.70
CA GLY A 162 -7.22 0.65 -0.37
C GLY A 162 -6.92 -0.71 -1.01
N ALA A 163 -6.76 -1.77 -0.20
CA ALA A 163 -6.57 -3.13 -0.69
C ALA A 163 -7.78 -3.66 -1.48
N LEU A 164 -9.00 -3.43 -0.98
CA LEU A 164 -10.23 -3.80 -1.68
C LEU A 164 -10.32 -3.09 -3.04
N LYS A 165 -10.01 -1.79 -3.07
CA LYS A 165 -9.97 -0.99 -4.29
C LYS A 165 -8.94 -1.54 -5.29
N ALA A 166 -7.75 -1.89 -4.83
CA ALA A 166 -6.65 -2.37 -5.67
C ALA A 166 -7.01 -3.67 -6.42
N VAL A 167 -7.78 -4.56 -5.80
CA VAL A 167 -8.29 -5.79 -6.45
C VAL A 167 -9.64 -5.61 -7.15
N GLY A 168 -10.07 -4.36 -7.39
CA GLY A 168 -11.30 -4.04 -8.10
C GLY A 168 -12.60 -4.31 -7.33
N LYS A 169 -12.53 -4.64 -6.02
CA LYS A 169 -13.72 -4.74 -5.18
C LYS A 169 -14.20 -3.36 -4.78
N LYS A 170 -15.52 -3.16 -4.78
CA LYS A 170 -16.15 -1.93 -4.27
C LYS A 170 -16.15 -2.00 -2.73
N PRO A 171 -15.47 -1.09 -2.00
CA PRO A 171 -15.40 -1.16 -0.54
C PRO A 171 -16.79 -1.19 0.12
N ALA A 172 -17.75 -0.40 -0.38
CA ALA A 172 -19.14 -0.38 0.09
C ALA A 172 -19.89 -1.72 -0.03
N SER A 173 -19.43 -2.65 -0.87
CA SER A 173 -20.06 -3.97 -1.03
C SER A 173 -19.53 -5.03 -0.05
N VAL A 174 -18.45 -4.73 0.66
CA VAL A 174 -17.87 -5.64 1.66
C VAL A 174 -18.46 -5.28 3.02
N SER A 175 -19.37 -6.10 3.52
CA SER A 175 -20.10 -5.80 4.76
C SER A 175 -20.12 -6.94 5.75
N LYS A 176 -20.09 -6.59 7.03
CA LYS A 176 -20.36 -7.48 8.16
C LYS A 176 -21.59 -6.96 8.90
N ASP A 177 -22.58 -7.82 9.14
CA ASP A 177 -23.84 -7.46 9.82
C ASP A 177 -24.52 -6.22 9.22
N GLY A 178 -24.47 -6.08 7.89
CA GLY A 178 -25.03 -4.94 7.15
C GLY A 178 -24.23 -3.64 7.25
N LYS A 179 -23.03 -3.66 7.83
CA LYS A 179 -22.13 -2.51 7.97
C LYS A 179 -20.92 -2.61 7.07
N SER A 180 -20.69 -1.54 6.30
CA SER A 180 -19.57 -1.39 5.37
C SER A 180 -18.36 -0.71 6.05
N PRO A 181 -17.20 -0.66 5.39
CA PRO A 181 -16.03 0.07 5.90
C PRO A 181 -16.33 1.56 6.14
N PHE A 182 -17.21 2.13 5.32
CA PHE A 182 -17.59 3.53 5.42
C PHE A 182 -18.49 3.80 6.64
N ASP A 183 -19.30 2.83 7.07
CA ASP A 183 -20.05 2.94 8.34
C ASP A 183 -19.10 3.03 9.54
N ALA A 184 -17.99 2.27 9.52
CA ALA A 184 -17.00 2.32 10.57
C ALA A 184 -16.24 3.66 10.57
N LEU A 185 -15.82 4.15 9.40
CA LEU A 185 -15.16 5.45 9.29
C LEU A 185 -16.07 6.60 9.75
N LEU A 186 -17.37 6.58 9.42
CA LEU A 186 -18.34 7.57 9.89
C LEU A 186 -18.50 7.57 11.42
N LYS A 187 -18.35 6.43 12.08
CA LYS A 187 -18.35 6.36 13.55
C LYS A 187 -17.07 6.89 14.19
N LEU A 188 -15.99 6.99 13.41
CA LEU A 188 -14.68 7.45 13.86
C LEU A 188 -14.41 8.90 13.45
N SER A 189 -15.28 9.53 12.65
CA SER A 189 -15.22 10.97 12.38
C SER A 189 -15.74 11.76 13.58
N THR A 190 -15.01 12.81 13.97
CA THR A 190 -15.41 13.74 15.02
C THR A 190 -16.54 14.66 14.54
N THR A 191 -17.27 15.24 15.49
CA THR A 191 -18.33 16.19 15.22
C THR A 191 -17.79 17.53 14.73
N CYS A 192 -18.63 18.31 14.05
CA CYS A 192 -18.35 19.70 13.70
C CYS A 192 -18.55 20.62 14.92
N ASP A 193 -17.74 20.44 15.96
CA ASP A 193 -17.70 21.30 17.15
C ASP A 193 -16.27 21.78 17.44
N SER A 194 -16.10 22.70 18.40
CA SER A 194 -14.85 23.45 18.63
C SER A 194 -13.60 22.61 18.96
N GLU A 195 -13.72 21.32 19.31
CA GLU A 195 -12.57 20.44 19.55
C GLU A 195 -12.34 19.47 18.38
N GLY A 196 -11.71 19.95 17.29
CA GLY A 196 -11.27 19.09 16.19
C GLY A 196 -12.35 18.84 15.15
N ASP A 197 -13.00 19.91 14.71
CA ASP A 197 -14.13 19.90 13.78
C ASP A 197 -13.93 18.91 12.62
N GLY A 198 -14.72 17.83 12.61
CA GLY A 198 -14.83 16.90 11.50
C GLY A 198 -13.56 16.18 11.04
N ALA A 199 -12.56 16.07 11.92
CA ALA A 199 -11.41 15.19 11.77
C ALA A 199 -11.80 13.70 11.88
N PHE A 200 -10.82 12.80 11.74
CA PHE A 200 -10.98 11.40 12.17
C PHE A 200 -10.14 11.12 13.42
N ALA A 201 -10.69 10.30 14.30
CA ALA A 201 -9.95 9.73 15.42
C ALA A 201 -9.27 8.42 15.00
N TYR A 202 -8.18 8.07 15.69
CA TYR A 202 -7.61 6.73 15.58
C TYR A 202 -8.63 5.70 16.10
N GLN A 203 -9.01 5.82 17.38
CA GLN A 203 -9.99 5.02 18.09
C GLN A 203 -10.69 5.87 19.16
N PRO A 204 -11.89 5.48 19.62
CA PRO A 204 -12.47 6.07 20.82
C PRO A 204 -11.65 5.75 22.07
N ASP A 205 -11.63 6.67 23.04
CA ASP A 205 -11.10 6.39 24.37
C ASP A 205 -12.00 5.41 25.15
N LYS A 206 -11.60 5.07 26.38
CA LYS A 206 -12.37 4.14 27.26
C LYS A 206 -13.80 4.61 27.56
N LYS A 207 -14.12 5.89 27.36
CA LYS A 207 -15.43 6.50 27.56
C LYS A 207 -16.19 6.69 26.24
N GLY A 208 -15.62 6.28 25.11
CA GLY A 208 -16.22 6.49 23.79
C GLY A 208 -15.91 7.87 23.19
N LYS A 209 -15.09 8.72 23.83
CA LYS A 209 -14.75 10.05 23.28
C LYS A 209 -13.78 9.88 22.11
N LEU A 210 -14.08 10.54 21.00
CA LEU A 210 -13.19 10.65 19.86
C LEU A 210 -12.26 11.86 20.03
N ALA A 211 -10.99 11.69 19.70
CA ALA A 211 -10.01 12.77 19.67
C ALA A 211 -9.48 12.91 18.25
N ALA A 212 -9.52 14.14 17.71
CA ALA A 212 -8.97 14.44 16.39
C ALA A 212 -7.51 14.00 16.30
N ASN A 213 -7.18 13.26 15.24
CA ASN A 213 -5.85 12.75 14.99
C ASN A 213 -5.50 12.98 13.52
N ALA A 214 -4.40 13.69 13.24
CA ALA A 214 -4.07 14.11 11.88
C ALA A 214 -3.66 12.94 10.97
N ASP A 215 -2.99 11.92 11.50
CA ASP A 215 -2.64 10.68 10.78
C ASP A 215 -3.91 9.90 10.38
N ALA A 216 -4.75 9.61 11.38
CA ALA A 216 -6.06 9.00 11.14
C ALA A 216 -6.90 9.82 10.15
N THR A 217 -6.83 11.15 10.23
CA THR A 217 -7.55 12.04 9.30
C THR A 217 -7.02 11.90 7.87
N ALA A 218 -5.70 11.88 7.66
CA ALA A 218 -5.14 11.66 6.33
C ALA A 218 -5.56 10.31 5.72
N ALA A 219 -5.51 9.24 6.53
CA ALA A 219 -5.98 7.92 6.13
C ALA A 219 -7.49 7.91 5.80
N GLY A 220 -8.30 8.45 6.71
CA GLY A 220 -9.77 8.50 6.59
C GLY A 220 -10.24 9.33 5.39
N VAL A 221 -9.58 10.44 5.08
CA VAL A 221 -9.87 11.25 3.87
C VAL A 221 -9.56 10.45 2.61
N THR A 222 -8.37 9.85 2.52
CA THR A 222 -7.96 9.05 1.35
C THR A 222 -8.92 7.89 1.11
N ALA A 223 -9.24 7.14 2.17
CA ALA A 223 -10.16 6.02 2.09
C ALA A 223 -11.62 6.44 1.88
N GLY A 224 -12.03 7.59 2.41
CA GLY A 224 -13.37 8.14 2.18
C GLY A 224 -13.62 8.51 0.71
N MET A 225 -12.55 8.84 -0.02
CA MET A 225 -12.55 8.97 -1.49
C MET A 225 -12.46 7.61 -2.22
N GLY A 226 -12.45 6.49 -1.48
CA GLY A 226 -12.35 5.14 -2.01
C GLY A 226 -10.99 4.79 -2.62
N GLN A 227 -9.93 5.47 -2.18
CA GLN A 227 -8.57 5.32 -2.71
C GLN A 227 -7.63 4.60 -1.72
N GLY A 228 -6.48 4.14 -2.22
CA GLY A 228 -5.40 3.51 -1.44
C GLY A 228 -4.16 4.40 -1.39
N PHE A 229 -2.97 3.80 -1.17
CA PHE A 229 -1.71 4.56 -1.05
C PHE A 229 -1.38 5.38 -2.31
N VAL A 230 -1.59 4.79 -3.49
CA VAL A 230 -1.41 5.48 -4.78
C VAL A 230 -2.74 6.16 -5.13
N ALA A 231 -2.90 7.36 -4.59
CA ALA A 231 -4.08 8.18 -4.80
C ALA A 231 -3.99 8.98 -6.11
N ALA A 232 -5.10 9.04 -6.84
CA ALA A 232 -5.26 9.94 -7.97
C ALA A 232 -5.94 11.23 -7.50
N THR A 233 -5.60 12.36 -8.12
CA THR A 233 -6.23 13.64 -7.80
C THR A 233 -7.75 13.57 -8.00
N GLY A 234 -8.50 13.91 -6.96
CA GLY A 234 -9.96 13.94 -6.98
C GLY A 234 -10.53 15.19 -7.66
N TYR A 235 -11.86 15.24 -7.76
CA TYR A 235 -12.57 16.46 -8.13
C TYR A 235 -12.56 17.46 -6.97
N ALA A 236 -12.47 18.75 -7.29
CA ALA A 236 -12.40 19.81 -6.29
C ALA A 236 -13.58 19.73 -5.30
N PHE A 237 -13.25 19.59 -4.02
CA PHE A 237 -14.19 19.60 -2.90
C PHE A 237 -14.13 20.96 -2.18
N ASP A 238 -15.28 21.48 -1.76
CA ASP A 238 -15.34 22.71 -0.96
C ASP A 238 -14.98 22.43 0.50
N LEU A 239 -13.89 23.04 0.99
CA LEU A 239 -13.43 22.90 2.37
C LEU A 239 -13.95 24.02 3.29
N THR A 240 -14.93 24.80 2.85
CA THR A 240 -15.43 25.95 3.58
C THR A 240 -16.32 25.53 4.75
N GLY A 241 -15.73 25.54 5.95
CA GLY A 241 -16.44 25.21 7.18
C GLY A 241 -16.38 23.73 7.51
N CYS A 242 -17.26 23.30 8.42
CA CYS A 242 -17.47 21.89 8.73
C CYS A 242 -18.96 21.61 8.53
N HIS A 243 -19.27 20.60 7.72
CA HIS A 243 -20.61 20.31 7.26
C HIS A 243 -21.21 19.13 8.02
N THR A 244 -22.45 19.29 8.49
CA THR A 244 -23.26 18.23 9.08
C THR A 244 -24.47 17.99 8.18
N LEU A 245 -24.74 16.73 7.84
CA LEU A 245 -25.93 16.34 7.09
C LEU A 245 -26.91 15.57 7.97
N ASP A 246 -28.19 15.65 7.64
CA ASP A 246 -29.25 14.85 8.27
C ASP A 246 -29.00 13.34 8.14
N THR A 247 -28.44 12.93 7.00
CA THR A 247 -27.92 11.57 6.77
C THR A 247 -26.42 11.65 6.53
N PRO A 248 -25.58 11.22 7.49
CA PRO A 248 -24.13 11.26 7.32
C PRO A 248 -23.67 10.42 6.14
N ASP A 249 -22.76 10.97 5.34
CA ASP A 249 -22.11 10.27 4.24
C ASP A 249 -20.58 10.43 4.32
N ILE A 250 -19.88 9.46 3.76
CA ILE A 250 -18.42 9.36 3.90
C ILE A 250 -17.67 10.46 3.12
N ALA A 251 -18.23 10.96 2.01
CA ALA A 251 -17.60 12.02 1.24
C ALA A 251 -17.63 13.34 2.00
N THR A 252 -18.74 13.66 2.68
CA THR A 252 -18.82 14.83 3.57
C THR A 252 -17.87 14.70 4.75
N ALA A 253 -17.77 13.52 5.39
CA ALA A 253 -16.80 13.29 6.46
C ALA A 253 -15.35 13.44 5.99
N ALA A 254 -15.02 12.95 4.80
CA ALA A 254 -13.71 13.16 4.17
C ALA A 254 -13.47 14.65 3.85
N GLY A 255 -14.48 15.37 3.38
CA GLY A 255 -14.42 16.82 3.16
C GLY A 255 -14.07 17.59 4.44
N ASN A 256 -14.76 17.28 5.54
CA ASN A 256 -14.48 17.89 6.82
C ASN A 256 -13.07 17.56 7.33
N GLY A 257 -12.64 16.30 7.19
CA GLY A 257 -11.30 15.87 7.57
C GLY A 257 -10.21 16.58 6.78
N ALA A 258 -10.43 16.77 5.48
CA ALA A 258 -9.54 17.57 4.63
C ALA A 258 -9.52 19.05 5.05
N GLY A 259 -10.65 19.61 5.46
CA GLY A 259 -10.72 20.94 6.07
C GLY A 259 -9.90 21.05 7.35
N TYR A 260 -9.97 20.05 8.23
CA TYR A 260 -9.12 19.96 9.43
C TYR A 260 -7.62 19.94 9.08
N LEU A 261 -7.21 19.08 8.13
CA LEU A 261 -5.82 18.99 7.67
C LEU A 261 -5.36 20.32 7.06
N ALA A 262 -6.16 20.93 6.20
CA ALA A 262 -5.86 22.21 5.57
C ALA A 262 -5.66 23.32 6.61
N LYS A 263 -6.52 23.38 7.66
CA LYS A 263 -6.38 24.34 8.76
C LYS A 263 -5.08 24.11 9.55
N ALA A 264 -4.71 22.85 9.83
CA ALA A 264 -3.48 22.51 10.53
C ALA A 264 -2.24 22.91 9.69
N LEU A 265 -2.22 22.51 8.43
CA LEU A 265 -1.12 22.74 7.50
C LEU A 265 -0.98 24.22 7.10
N ALA A 266 -2.06 25.01 7.11
CA ALA A 266 -1.97 26.45 6.90
C ALA A 266 -1.16 27.18 8.00
N LYS A 267 -1.10 26.63 9.22
CA LYS A 267 -0.37 27.23 10.35
C LYS A 267 1.12 26.96 10.29
N THR A 268 1.53 25.75 9.92
CA THR A 268 2.92 25.26 10.06
C THR A 268 3.54 24.78 8.75
N SER A 269 2.75 24.51 7.71
CA SER A 269 3.14 23.79 6.48
C SER A 269 3.54 22.32 6.70
N TYR A 270 3.42 21.79 7.92
CA TYR A 270 3.68 20.39 8.24
C TYR A 270 2.84 19.96 9.45
N LEU A 271 2.56 18.68 9.55
CA LEU A 271 1.96 18.10 10.75
C LEU A 271 3.01 17.85 11.82
N LYS A 272 2.60 17.92 13.08
CA LYS A 272 3.45 17.64 14.25
C LYS A 272 3.16 16.24 14.77
N SER A 273 4.15 15.62 15.41
CA SER A 273 3.97 14.31 16.03
C SER A 273 2.85 14.36 17.09
N ALA A 274 1.87 13.48 16.97
CA ALA A 274 0.71 13.39 17.87
C ALA A 274 0.86 12.31 18.96
N LEU A 275 2.04 11.69 19.08
CA LEU A 275 2.27 10.57 19.98
C LEU A 275 2.34 11.07 21.43
N PRO A 276 1.51 10.55 22.36
CA PRO A 276 1.52 11.02 23.74
C PRO A 276 2.92 10.92 24.37
N GLY A 277 3.43 12.05 24.87
CA GLY A 277 4.77 12.14 25.46
C GLY A 277 5.93 12.28 24.47
N ALA A 278 5.67 12.29 23.16
CA ALA A 278 6.69 12.64 22.17
C ALA A 278 7.05 14.13 22.22
N LYS A 279 8.27 14.44 21.81
CA LYS A 279 8.71 15.84 21.62
C LYS A 279 7.90 16.47 20.50
N ASP A 280 7.53 17.73 20.67
CA ASP A 280 6.95 18.53 19.61
C ASP A 280 7.97 18.70 18.49
N GLN A 281 7.71 18.06 17.35
CA GLN A 281 8.59 18.04 16.19
C GLN A 281 7.79 17.77 14.91
N PRO A 282 8.32 18.18 13.73
CA PRO A 282 7.68 17.85 12.46
C PRO A 282 7.54 16.35 12.26
N ASP A 283 6.40 15.96 11.69
CA ASP A 283 6.09 14.59 11.30
C ASP A 283 6.02 14.52 9.77
N TYR A 284 7.12 14.10 9.17
CA TYR A 284 7.29 14.08 7.72
C TYR A 284 6.38 13.05 7.04
N GLY A 285 6.25 11.86 7.61
CA GLY A 285 5.41 10.79 7.06
C GLY A 285 3.95 11.21 7.06
N ASN A 286 3.43 11.68 8.19
CA ASN A 286 2.05 12.16 8.27
C ASN A 286 1.82 13.39 7.39
N THR A 287 2.83 14.26 7.23
CA THR A 287 2.73 15.39 6.29
C THR A 287 2.63 14.90 4.83
N ALA A 288 3.39 13.87 4.45
CA ALA A 288 3.29 13.26 3.12
C ALA A 288 1.91 12.62 2.89
N ASP A 289 1.41 11.85 3.86
CA ASP A 289 0.09 11.23 3.78
C ASP A 289 -1.03 12.28 3.74
N ALA A 290 -0.88 13.41 4.43
CA ALA A 290 -1.82 14.53 4.35
C ALA A 290 -1.81 15.22 2.98
N VAL A 291 -0.64 15.31 2.31
CA VAL A 291 -0.54 15.79 0.93
C VAL A 291 -1.28 14.85 -0.03
N VAL A 292 -1.10 13.53 0.15
CA VAL A 292 -1.85 12.51 -0.60
C VAL A 292 -3.36 12.67 -0.37
N ALA A 293 -3.80 12.78 0.88
CA ALA A 293 -5.20 12.93 1.26
C ALA A 293 -5.85 14.19 0.67
N LEU A 294 -5.19 15.34 0.79
CA LEU A 294 -5.68 16.60 0.21
C LEU A 294 -5.77 16.50 -1.32
N SER A 295 -4.82 15.83 -1.96
CA SER A 295 -4.86 15.61 -3.41
C SER A 295 -5.98 14.65 -3.82
N ALA A 296 -6.18 13.56 -3.05
CA ALA A 296 -7.21 12.55 -3.29
C ALA A 296 -8.64 13.13 -3.28
N ILE A 297 -8.88 14.16 -2.46
CA ILE A 297 -10.16 14.88 -2.40
C ILE A 297 -10.20 16.14 -3.30
N GLY A 298 -9.17 16.36 -4.13
CA GLY A 298 -9.10 17.49 -5.05
C GLY A 298 -8.77 18.84 -4.40
N ALA A 299 -8.38 18.87 -3.13
CA ALA A 299 -7.91 20.05 -2.41
C ALA A 299 -6.42 20.36 -2.72
N THR A 300 -6.12 20.56 -4.01
CA THR A 300 -4.75 20.71 -4.51
C THR A 300 -4.05 21.97 -3.98
N LYS A 301 -4.77 23.10 -3.84
CA LYS A 301 -4.19 24.35 -3.34
C LYS A 301 -3.69 24.23 -1.88
N PRO A 302 -4.47 23.70 -0.92
CA PRO A 302 -3.96 23.38 0.42
C PRO A 302 -2.75 22.42 0.45
N ALA A 303 -2.60 21.53 -0.53
CA ALA A 303 -1.49 20.58 -0.60
C ALA A 303 -0.15 21.21 -1.02
N GLN A 304 -0.15 22.38 -1.68
CA GLN A 304 1.06 22.98 -2.25
C GLN A 304 2.12 23.36 -1.22
N LYS A 305 1.74 24.06 -0.14
CA LYS A 305 2.68 24.47 0.92
C LYS A 305 3.34 23.29 1.63
N PRO A 306 2.60 22.26 2.07
CA PRO A 306 3.22 21.10 2.70
C PRO A 306 4.09 20.27 1.74
N LEU A 307 3.70 20.16 0.46
CA LEU A 307 4.58 19.55 -0.55
C LEU A 307 5.92 20.28 -0.66
N ALA A 308 5.88 21.61 -0.83
CA ALA A 308 7.10 22.42 -0.91
C ALA A 308 7.95 22.35 0.38
N TRP A 309 7.30 22.19 1.53
CA TRP A 309 8.02 21.96 2.78
C TRP A 309 8.70 20.58 2.80
N LEU A 310 8.04 19.52 2.31
CA LEU A 310 8.65 18.20 2.20
C LEU A 310 9.84 18.21 1.24
N GLU A 311 9.71 18.82 0.05
CA GLU A 311 10.81 18.97 -0.92
C GLU A 311 12.06 19.57 -0.28
N LYS A 312 11.87 20.58 0.57
CA LYS A 312 12.98 21.28 1.22
C LYS A 312 13.57 20.54 2.43
N ASN A 313 12.79 19.77 3.18
CA ASN A 313 13.18 19.33 4.53
C ASN A 313 13.22 17.81 4.73
N SER A 314 12.68 17.00 3.81
CA SER A 314 12.45 15.56 4.06
C SER A 314 13.65 14.64 3.79
N ALA A 315 14.69 15.12 3.08
CA ALA A 315 15.78 14.26 2.59
C ALA A 315 16.51 13.49 3.70
N ASP A 316 16.92 14.16 4.78
CA ASP A 316 17.62 13.52 5.90
C ASP A 316 16.72 12.56 6.68
N TRP A 317 15.43 12.92 6.82
CA TRP A 317 14.44 12.05 7.43
C TRP A 317 14.26 10.77 6.61
N ALA A 318 14.07 10.88 5.29
CA ALA A 318 13.87 9.73 4.42
C ALA A 318 15.10 8.81 4.40
N ALA A 319 16.31 9.38 4.36
CA ALA A 319 17.56 8.61 4.44
C ALA A 319 17.68 7.82 5.75
N LYS A 320 17.24 8.39 6.87
CA LYS A 320 17.28 7.72 8.17
C LYS A 320 16.13 6.73 8.37
N SER A 321 14.94 7.05 7.88
CA SER A 321 13.72 6.25 8.05
C SER A 321 13.60 5.10 7.07
N GLY A 322 14.27 5.18 5.91
CA GLY A 322 14.43 4.06 4.98
C GLY A 322 13.33 3.94 3.92
N PRO A 323 13.13 2.72 3.37
CA PRO A 323 12.37 2.51 2.13
C PRO A 323 10.93 3.04 2.15
N ALA A 324 10.20 2.81 3.26
CA ALA A 324 8.81 3.27 3.38
C ALA A 324 8.69 4.80 3.35
N ALA A 325 9.67 5.51 3.92
CA ALA A 325 9.70 6.97 3.92
C ALA A 325 9.90 7.53 2.50
N TYR A 326 10.81 6.95 1.72
CA TYR A 326 10.95 7.29 0.30
C TYR A 326 9.67 7.00 -0.49
N ALA A 327 9.03 5.85 -0.24
CA ALA A 327 7.77 5.50 -0.89
C ALA A 327 6.65 6.50 -0.59
N GLN A 328 6.49 6.95 0.67
CA GLN A 328 5.52 7.97 1.04
C GLN A 328 5.75 9.30 0.29
N LEU A 329 7.01 9.75 0.18
CA LEU A 329 7.34 10.95 -0.59
C LEU A 329 7.05 10.77 -2.08
N ILE A 330 7.31 9.58 -2.65
CA ILE A 330 6.97 9.24 -4.04
C ILE A 330 5.44 9.27 -4.24
N PHE A 331 4.65 8.75 -3.30
CA PHE A 331 3.18 8.83 -3.39
C PHE A 331 2.68 10.28 -3.29
N ALA A 332 3.27 11.11 -2.43
CA ALA A 332 2.94 12.53 -2.36
C ALA A 332 3.28 13.27 -3.67
N ALA A 333 4.45 13.01 -4.25
CA ALA A 333 4.84 13.53 -5.56
C ALA A 333 3.87 13.08 -6.66
N HIS A 334 3.54 11.79 -6.70
CA HIS A 334 2.57 11.22 -7.65
C HIS A 334 1.20 11.89 -7.54
N ALA A 335 0.64 12.00 -6.33
CA ALA A 335 -0.68 12.54 -6.09
C ALA A 335 -0.81 14.03 -6.46
N THR A 336 0.32 14.75 -6.44
CA THR A 336 0.40 16.18 -6.77
C THR A 336 0.92 16.46 -8.18
N GLY A 337 1.37 15.43 -8.91
CA GLY A 337 1.93 15.57 -10.25
C GLY A 337 3.36 16.12 -10.30
N THR A 338 4.06 16.17 -9.17
CA THR A 338 5.49 16.54 -9.10
C THR A 338 6.37 15.34 -9.49
N ASP A 339 7.54 15.59 -10.09
CA ASP A 339 8.49 14.54 -10.45
C ASP A 339 9.24 14.01 -9.21
N PRO A 340 9.06 12.73 -8.80
CA PRO A 340 9.82 12.16 -7.69
C PRO A 340 11.31 11.97 -7.98
N ARG A 341 11.77 12.13 -9.23
CA ARG A 341 13.18 12.12 -9.60
C ARG A 341 13.86 13.48 -9.42
N ASP A 342 13.09 14.54 -9.19
CA ASP A 342 13.57 15.87 -8.82
C ASP A 342 12.72 16.46 -7.69
N PHE A 343 12.79 15.82 -6.52
CA PHE A 343 12.06 16.23 -5.33
C PHE A 343 12.96 17.10 -4.44
N GLY A 344 12.90 18.42 -4.65
CA GLY A 344 13.80 19.36 -3.98
C GLY A 344 15.28 19.12 -4.33
N GLY A 345 15.58 18.73 -5.58
CA GLY A 345 16.93 18.40 -6.04
C GLY A 345 17.40 17.00 -5.62
N LYS A 346 16.50 16.12 -5.16
CA LYS A 346 16.79 14.73 -4.80
C LYS A 346 16.03 13.76 -5.70
N ASP A 347 16.70 12.72 -6.17
CA ASP A 347 16.06 11.61 -6.87
C ASP A 347 15.62 10.55 -5.85
N LEU A 348 14.35 10.64 -5.42
CA LEU A 348 13.76 9.71 -4.47
C LEU A 348 13.71 8.29 -5.01
N VAL A 349 13.57 8.14 -6.33
CA VAL A 349 13.47 6.84 -7.00
C VAL A 349 14.83 6.14 -6.96
N ALA A 350 15.91 6.83 -7.31
CA ALA A 350 17.27 6.31 -7.19
C ALA A 350 17.62 5.99 -5.73
N GLN A 351 17.24 6.86 -4.80
CA GLN A 351 17.48 6.65 -3.37
C GLN A 351 16.73 5.44 -2.83
N LEU A 352 15.45 5.26 -3.16
CA LEU A 352 14.69 4.07 -2.81
C LEU A 352 15.33 2.80 -3.40
N ASN A 353 15.68 2.83 -4.69
CA ASN A 353 16.31 1.69 -5.37
C ASN A 353 17.63 1.27 -4.72
N ALA A 354 18.41 2.24 -4.22
CA ALA A 354 19.66 1.98 -3.53
C ALA A 354 19.48 1.28 -2.16
N THR A 355 18.26 1.27 -1.60
CA THR A 355 17.99 0.58 -0.32
C THR A 355 17.67 -0.90 -0.47
N GLY A 356 17.56 -1.42 -1.70
CA GLY A 356 17.13 -2.78 -1.96
C GLY A 356 17.86 -3.40 -3.15
N PRO A 357 17.37 -4.56 -3.63
CA PRO A 357 17.95 -5.19 -4.81
C PRO A 357 17.74 -4.36 -6.07
N ALA A 358 18.73 -4.43 -6.97
CA ALA A 358 18.71 -3.71 -8.23
C ALA A 358 17.41 -4.00 -9.01
N PRO A 359 16.69 -2.95 -9.47
CA PRO A 359 15.50 -3.12 -10.30
C PRO A 359 15.81 -3.96 -11.53
N ALA A 360 14.79 -4.66 -12.00
CA ALA A 360 14.98 -5.55 -13.12
C ALA A 360 15.11 -4.75 -14.44
N ALA A 361 16.03 -5.17 -15.32
CA ALA A 361 16.34 -4.42 -16.53
C ALA A 361 15.10 -4.26 -17.45
N ALA A 362 14.94 -3.06 -18.00
CA ALA A 362 13.95 -2.79 -19.04
C ALA A 362 14.31 -3.63 -20.28
N GLY A 363 13.44 -4.57 -20.67
CA GLY A 363 13.60 -5.39 -21.87
C GLY A 363 13.75 -6.90 -21.66
N ALA A 364 13.86 -7.39 -20.41
CA ALA A 364 13.79 -8.82 -20.14
C ALA A 364 12.32 -9.27 -20.04
N SER A 365 11.63 -9.33 -21.17
CA SER A 365 10.41 -10.12 -21.27
C SER A 365 10.80 -11.59 -21.10
N ALA A 366 10.20 -12.28 -20.13
CA ALA A 366 10.26 -13.72 -20.07
C ALA A 366 9.75 -14.28 -21.41
N SER A 367 10.64 -14.84 -22.21
CA SER A 367 10.22 -15.64 -23.36
C SER A 367 9.45 -16.84 -22.82
N PRO A 368 8.25 -17.15 -23.36
CA PRO A 368 7.58 -18.39 -23.02
C PRO A 368 8.54 -19.53 -23.32
N SER A 369 8.83 -20.35 -22.31
CA SER A 369 9.53 -21.61 -22.49
C SER A 369 8.82 -22.41 -23.58
N GLU A 370 9.52 -22.64 -24.69
CA GLU A 370 9.06 -23.54 -25.75
C GLU A 370 8.71 -24.88 -25.09
N LYS A 371 7.44 -25.25 -25.20
CA LYS A 371 6.98 -26.60 -24.90
C LYS A 371 7.73 -27.53 -25.84
N LYS A 372 8.70 -28.28 -25.31
CA LYS A 372 9.21 -29.48 -25.98
C LYS A 372 8.04 -30.43 -26.17
N ASN A 373 7.61 -30.57 -27.42
CA ASN A 373 6.82 -31.72 -27.84
C ASN A 373 7.76 -32.93 -27.83
N ASP A 374 7.53 -33.85 -26.89
CA ASP A 374 8.13 -35.17 -26.91
C ASP A 374 7.44 -36.00 -28.01
N GLU A 375 7.97 -35.94 -29.23
CA GLU A 375 7.70 -36.95 -30.25
C GLU A 375 8.63 -38.15 -30.03
N LYS A 376 8.02 -39.29 -29.67
CA LYS A 376 8.62 -40.62 -29.79
C LYS A 376 9.03 -40.89 -31.23
N LYS A 377 10.24 -41.42 -31.44
CA LYS A 377 10.49 -42.49 -32.41
C LYS A 377 11.82 -43.21 -32.19
N ASP A 378 11.76 -44.49 -32.50
CA ASP A 378 12.72 -45.57 -32.29
C ASP A 378 14.03 -45.43 -33.07
N ASP A 379 15.06 -46.04 -32.49
CA ASP A 379 16.18 -46.80 -33.07
C ASP A 379 16.80 -46.37 -34.42
N GLY A 380 18.08 -45.98 -34.38
CA GLY A 380 18.89 -45.85 -35.59
C GLY A 380 20.30 -45.30 -35.37
N ASN A 381 21.27 -46.21 -35.34
CA ASN A 381 22.73 -46.05 -35.38
C ASN A 381 23.25 -44.91 -36.31
N GLY A 382 24.26 -44.13 -35.90
CA GLY A 382 25.06 -43.35 -36.86
C GLY A 382 25.78 -42.09 -36.36
N LEU A 383 27.11 -42.17 -36.28
CA LEU A 383 28.07 -41.07 -36.21
C LEU A 383 27.90 -40.06 -37.38
N GLY A 384 28.28 -38.79 -37.16
CA GLY A 384 28.85 -38.00 -38.27
C GLY A 384 28.48 -36.52 -38.33
N VAL A 385 29.53 -35.71 -38.25
CA VAL A 385 29.61 -34.26 -38.40
C VAL A 385 29.49 -33.83 -39.88
N TRP A 386 29.00 -32.60 -40.12
CA TRP A 386 29.23 -31.70 -41.28
C TRP A 386 28.45 -31.88 -42.62
N TRP A 387 27.62 -30.88 -42.99
CA TRP A 387 27.87 -29.83 -44.02
C TRP A 387 26.61 -29.30 -44.79
N ILE A 388 26.63 -27.97 -45.05
CA ILE A 388 26.31 -27.20 -46.29
C ILE A 388 24.88 -27.16 -46.89
N VAL A 389 24.29 -25.95 -46.79
CA VAL A 389 23.74 -25.06 -47.85
C VAL A 389 23.15 -25.67 -49.14
N GLY A 390 21.92 -25.24 -49.50
CA GLY A 390 21.67 -24.81 -50.88
C GLY A 390 20.28 -24.99 -51.47
N VAL A 391 19.57 -23.86 -51.60
CA VAL A 391 18.84 -23.37 -52.80
C VAL A 391 17.63 -24.17 -53.34
N GLY A 392 16.54 -23.44 -53.60
CA GLY A 392 15.57 -23.86 -54.63
C GLY A 392 14.22 -23.13 -54.61
N LEU A 393 14.18 -21.89 -55.11
CA LEU A 393 12.95 -21.21 -55.53
C LEU A 393 12.73 -21.50 -57.03
N VAL A 394 11.48 -21.70 -57.49
CA VAL A 394 10.93 -21.27 -58.82
C VAL A 394 9.52 -21.84 -59.09
N ALA A 395 8.63 -20.92 -59.51
CA ALA A 395 7.43 -20.99 -60.40
C ALA A 395 6.30 -22.01 -60.12
N GLY A 396 5.00 -21.73 -60.34
CA GLY A 396 4.29 -20.66 -61.05
C GLY A 396 3.24 -21.26 -62.01
N ILE A 397 2.03 -20.66 -62.02
CA ILE A 397 0.96 -20.69 -63.07
C ILE A 397 -0.15 -21.78 -62.96
N GLY A 398 -1.35 -21.36 -62.48
CA GLY A 398 -2.55 -21.06 -63.30
C GLY A 398 -3.56 -22.15 -63.75
N ILE A 399 -4.84 -21.72 -63.88
CA ILE A 399 -6.05 -22.37 -64.44
C ILE A 399 -6.91 -23.11 -63.38
N GLY A 400 -8.23 -22.92 -63.18
CA GLY A 400 -9.31 -22.17 -63.84
C GLY A 400 -10.63 -22.96 -63.74
N PHE A 401 -11.75 -22.27 -63.45
CA PHE A 401 -13.19 -22.56 -63.72
C PHE A 401 -14.19 -22.90 -62.57
N LEU A 402 -15.22 -22.02 -62.49
CA LEU A 402 -16.71 -22.23 -62.46
C LEU A 402 -17.36 -22.87 -61.20
N ILE A 403 -18.58 -22.55 -60.73
CA ILE A 403 -19.74 -21.77 -61.21
C ILE A 403 -20.64 -21.38 -60.01
N SER A 404 -21.13 -20.13 -60.05
CA SER A 404 -22.49 -19.60 -59.76
C SER A 404 -23.31 -19.96 -58.50
N GLY A 405 -23.90 -18.92 -57.91
CA GLY A 405 -25.05 -18.99 -56.99
C GLY A 405 -25.36 -17.71 -56.21
N ARG A 406 -25.58 -16.57 -56.90
CA ARG A 406 -26.04 -15.29 -56.29
C ARG A 406 -27.48 -15.43 -55.77
N ASN A 407 -27.80 -14.80 -54.63
CA ASN A 407 -28.77 -13.70 -54.65
C ASN A 407 -28.75 -12.81 -53.39
N LYS A 408 -28.59 -11.50 -53.67
CA LYS A 408 -28.99 -10.34 -52.85
C LYS A 408 -30.02 -9.57 -53.69
N LYS A 409 -31.11 -9.10 -53.08
CA LYS A 409 -31.78 -7.78 -53.24
C LYS A 409 -33.13 -7.84 -52.49
N ARG A 410 -33.47 -6.96 -51.54
CA ARG A 410 -33.64 -5.48 -51.51
C ARG A 410 -35.08 -5.06 -51.87
N GLN A 411 -35.76 -4.50 -50.86
CA GLN A 411 -36.82 -3.48 -50.85
C GLN A 411 -38.03 -3.61 -51.80
N LEU A 412 -39.22 -3.62 -51.18
CA LEU A 412 -40.35 -2.78 -51.55
C LEU A 412 -40.83 -2.05 -50.29
#